data_AF-A0A6B3BQG1-F1
#
_entry.id   AF-A0A6B3BQG1-F1
#
_cell.length_a   1.000
_cell.length_b   1.000
_cell.length_c   1.000
_cell.angle_alpha   90.00
_cell.angle_beta   90.00
_cell.angle_gamma   90.00
#
_symmetry.space_group_name_H-M   'P 1'
#
loop_
_entity.id
_entity.type
_entity.pdbx_description
1 polymer ?
#
loop_
_entity_poly.entity_id
_entity_poly.type
_entity_poly.pdbx_seq_one_letter_code
_entity_poly.pdbx_strand_id
1 'polypeptide(L)'
;MPAAALKLMPTQSTAKRGVLLELPCAPVEKRPLPPGRPREWYVTHNRRLKAMRLAIALLDSGVYMPNQARNETIRSAADLIGVHPPSETTCHMVRALMRYSR
;
A
#
# COMPACT_ATOMS: atom_id res chain seq x y z
N MET A 1 -30.16 -45.03 -17.83
CA MET A 1 -29.58 -44.74 -16.51
C MET A 1 -29.44 -43.23 -16.36
N PRO A 2 -30.28 -42.50 -15.61
CA PRO A 2 -30.05 -41.07 -15.40
C PRO A 2 -29.16 -40.84 -14.16
N ALA A 3 -28.12 -40.04 -14.35
CA ALA A 3 -27.20 -39.61 -13.31
C ALA A 3 -27.93 -38.77 -12.26
N ALA A 4 -27.80 -39.14 -10.99
CA ALA A 4 -28.38 -38.43 -9.87
C ALA A 4 -27.74 -37.04 -9.75
N ALA A 5 -28.59 -36.00 -9.78
CA ALA A 5 -28.19 -34.63 -9.49
C ALA A 5 -27.79 -34.52 -8.00
N LEU A 6 -26.48 -34.46 -7.74
CA LEU A 6 -25.96 -34.11 -6.43
C LEU A 6 -26.29 -32.64 -6.16
N LYS A 7 -27.28 -32.41 -5.29
CA LYS A 7 -27.56 -31.08 -4.73
C LYS A 7 -26.28 -30.55 -4.07
N LEU A 8 -25.75 -29.45 -4.60
CA LEU A 8 -24.75 -28.63 -3.92
C LEU A 8 -25.33 -28.22 -2.57
N MET A 9 -24.82 -28.80 -1.49
CA MET A 9 -25.18 -28.35 -0.15
C MET A 9 -24.58 -26.95 0.06
N PRO A 10 -25.36 -26.00 0.62
CA PRO A 10 -24.83 -24.69 0.91
C PRO A 10 -23.71 -24.85 1.93
N THR A 11 -22.49 -24.53 1.54
CA THR A 11 -21.34 -24.48 2.45
C THR A 11 -21.55 -23.27 3.35
N GLN A 12 -22.33 -23.42 4.41
CA GLN A 12 -22.47 -22.39 5.41
C GLN A 12 -21.12 -22.24 6.11
N SER A 13 -20.48 -21.09 5.88
CA SER A 13 -19.30 -20.67 6.63
C SER A 13 -19.56 -20.87 8.13
N THR A 14 -18.74 -21.71 8.77
CA THR A 14 -18.85 -22.01 10.21
C THR A 14 -18.47 -20.81 11.08
N ALA A 15 -18.10 -19.68 10.48
CA ALA A 15 -17.83 -18.43 11.19
C ALA A 15 -19.13 -17.80 11.69
N LYS A 16 -19.60 -18.22 12.87
CA LYS A 16 -20.70 -17.57 13.61
C LYS A 16 -20.35 -16.17 14.14
N ARG A 17 -19.15 -15.66 13.88
CA ARG A 17 -18.76 -14.27 14.11
C ARG A 17 -18.37 -13.69 12.77
N GLY A 18 -19.02 -12.59 12.37
CA GLY A 18 -18.38 -11.67 11.45
C GLY A 18 -17.02 -11.32 12.05
N VAL A 19 -15.95 -11.80 11.42
CA VAL A 19 -14.60 -11.39 11.82
C VAL A 19 -14.57 -9.91 11.49
N LEU A 20 -14.62 -9.11 12.54
CA LEU A 20 -14.48 -7.68 12.43
C LEU A 20 -13.04 -7.42 11.95
N LEU A 21 -12.88 -7.22 10.64
CA LEU A 21 -11.63 -6.77 10.02
C LEU A 21 -11.28 -5.32 10.44
N GLU A 22 -12.13 -4.67 11.26
CA GLU A 22 -12.04 -3.29 11.76
C GLU A 22 -11.03 -3.11 12.92
N LEU A 23 -9.93 -3.85 12.91
CA LEU A 23 -8.79 -3.49 13.75
C LEU A 23 -7.74 -2.86 12.84
N PRO A 24 -7.38 -1.58 13.05
CA PRO A 24 -6.26 -0.98 12.34
C PRO A 24 -5.05 -1.90 12.49
N CYS A 25 -4.50 -2.37 11.37
CA CYS A 25 -3.29 -3.19 11.41
C CYS A 25 -2.23 -2.40 12.19
N ALA A 26 -1.74 -2.96 13.29
CA ALA A 26 -0.67 -2.35 14.05
C ALA A 26 0.53 -2.10 13.12
N PRO A 27 1.18 -0.93 13.18
CA PRO A 27 2.34 -0.65 12.33
C PRO A 27 3.40 -1.73 12.51
N VAL A 28 3.77 -2.41 11.41
CA VAL A 28 4.82 -3.44 11.44
C VAL A 28 6.12 -2.80 11.91
N GLU A 29 6.78 -3.44 12.89
CA GLU A 29 8.09 -2.99 13.37
C GLU A 29 9.11 -2.98 12.24
N LYS A 30 9.80 -1.85 12.09
CA LYS A 30 10.81 -1.68 11.06
C LYS A 30 12.06 -2.47 11.44
N ARG A 31 12.32 -3.55 10.74
CA ARG A 31 13.62 -4.24 10.82
C ARG A 31 14.69 -3.46 10.05
N PRO A 32 15.95 -3.44 10.54
CA PRO A 32 17.05 -2.83 9.81
C PRO A 32 17.28 -3.57 8.48
N LEU A 33 17.78 -2.85 7.48
CA LEU A 33 18.11 -3.43 6.19
C LEU A 33 19.35 -4.35 6.33
N PRO A 34 19.42 -5.45 5.55
CA PRO A 34 20.53 -6.40 5.67
C PRO A 34 21.84 -5.73 5.30
N PRO A 35 22.96 -5.99 6.02
CA PRO A 35 24.27 -5.44 5.67
C PRO A 35 24.84 -6.02 4.37
N GLY A 36 25.88 -5.40 3.81
CA GLY A 36 26.67 -5.96 2.70
C GLY A 36 26.20 -5.61 1.28
N ARG A 37 25.21 -4.72 1.11
CA ARG A 37 24.82 -4.20 -0.22
C ARG A 37 25.54 -2.89 -0.55
N PRO A 38 25.68 -2.53 -1.84
CA PRO A 38 26.14 -1.19 -2.23
C PRO A 38 25.21 -0.10 -1.69
N ARG A 39 25.75 1.08 -1.37
CA ARG A 39 24.98 2.24 -0.84
C ARG A 39 23.76 2.57 -1.70
N GLU A 40 23.93 2.56 -3.02
CA GLU A 40 22.88 2.91 -3.99
C GLU A 40 21.66 1.98 -3.91
N TRP A 41 21.88 0.70 -3.58
CA TRP A 41 20.81 -0.25 -3.37
C TRP A 41 19.92 0.19 -2.20
N TYR A 42 20.52 0.56 -1.06
CA TYR A 42 19.77 1.04 0.10
C TYR A 42 19.06 2.35 -0.19
N VAL A 43 19.69 3.29 -0.91
CA VAL A 43 19.06 4.56 -1.29
C VAL A 43 17.83 4.31 -2.15
N THR A 44 17.96 3.47 -3.18
CA THR A 44 16.86 3.13 -4.09
C THR A 44 15.74 2.38 -3.35
N HIS A 45 16.10 1.42 -2.50
CA HIS A 45 15.14 0.67 -1.71
C HIS A 45 14.37 1.57 -0.74
N ASN A 46 15.06 2.44 0.01
CA ASN A 46 14.42 3.39 0.92
C ASN A 46 13.56 4.42 0.17
N ARG A 47 13.94 4.85 -1.04
CA ARG A 47 13.09 5.68 -1.90
C ARG A 47 11.80 4.95 -2.29
N ARG A 48 11.86 3.65 -2.62
CA ARG A 48 10.67 2.82 -2.89
C ARG A 48 9.77 2.70 -1.65
N LEU A 49 10.35 2.39 -0.49
CA LEU A 49 9.59 2.33 0.77
C LEU A 49 8.92 3.66 1.09
N LYS A 50 9.63 4.78 0.94
CA LYS A 50 9.07 6.13 1.13
C LYS A 50 7.92 6.39 0.13
N ALA A 51 8.10 6.06 -1.15
CA ALA A 51 7.08 6.24 -2.17
C ALA A 51 5.81 5.42 -1.88
N MET A 52 5.94 4.16 -1.45
CA MET A 52 4.78 3.34 -1.08
C MET A 52 4.02 3.92 0.10
N ARG A 53 4.72 4.37 1.15
CA ARG A 53 4.07 5.02 2.32
C ARG A 53 3.28 6.25 1.91
N LEU A 54 3.84 7.09 1.03
CA LEU A 54 3.17 8.28 0.54
C LEU A 54 1.97 7.93 -0.37
N ALA A 55 2.10 6.91 -1.21
CA ALA A 55 0.99 6.46 -2.05
C ALA A 55 -0.19 5.98 -1.21
N ILE A 56 0.06 5.18 -0.16
CA ILE A 56 -0.99 4.75 0.77
C ILE A 56 -1.64 5.96 1.46
N ALA A 57 -0.84 6.88 2.01
CA ALA A 57 -1.37 8.07 2.67
C ALA A 57 -2.22 8.95 1.73
N LEU A 58 -1.83 9.06 0.46
CA LEU A 58 -2.59 9.79 -0.55
C LEU A 58 -3.93 9.10 -0.84
N LEU A 59 -3.93 7.78 -1.01
CA LEU A 59 -5.15 7.00 -1.19
C LEU A 59 -6.09 7.14 0.03
N ASP A 60 -5.54 7.05 1.24
CA ASP A 60 -6.30 7.22 2.49
C ASP A 60 -6.89 8.64 2.63
N SER A 61 -6.21 9.65 2.06
CA SER A 61 -6.68 11.05 2.03
C SER A 61 -7.64 11.37 0.88
N GLY A 62 -7.96 10.41 0.02
CA GLY A 62 -8.90 10.60 -1.09
C GLY A 62 -8.26 11.02 -2.44
N VAL A 63 -6.94 10.93 -2.56
CA VAL A 63 -6.21 11.17 -3.81
C VAL A 63 -6.02 9.84 -4.52
N TYR A 64 -6.88 9.55 -5.49
CA TYR A 64 -6.91 8.24 -6.14
C TYR A 64 -6.20 8.22 -7.49
N MET A 65 -6.09 9.37 -8.15
CA MET A 65 -5.54 9.45 -9.50
C MET A 65 -4.14 10.06 -9.52
N PRO A 66 -3.24 9.58 -10.40
CA PRO A 66 -1.86 10.09 -10.48
C PRO A 66 -1.78 11.56 -10.92
N ASN A 67 -2.81 12.09 -11.60
CA ASN A 67 -2.90 13.50 -11.98
C ASN A 67 -3.27 14.43 -10.81
N GLN A 68 -3.93 13.91 -9.77
CA GLN A 68 -4.25 14.62 -8.52
C GLN A 68 -3.01 14.67 -7.60
N ALA A 69 -2.13 13.67 -7.68
CA ALA A 69 -0.89 13.59 -6.90
C ALA A 69 0.20 14.53 -7.45
N ARG A 70 -0.01 15.86 -7.41
CA ARG A 70 1.01 16.85 -7.77
C ARG A 70 2.15 16.90 -6.74
N ASN A 71 3.27 17.52 -7.07
CA ASN A 71 4.45 17.52 -6.20
C ASN A 71 4.14 18.19 -4.87
N GLU A 72 3.36 19.28 -4.91
CA GLU A 72 2.91 20.00 -3.72
C GLU A 72 2.05 19.09 -2.84
N THR A 73 1.06 18.40 -3.43
CA THR A 73 0.19 17.45 -2.73
C THR A 73 0.98 16.31 -2.07
N ILE A 74 1.96 15.73 -2.78
CA ILE A 74 2.80 14.66 -2.24
C ILE A 74 3.66 15.17 -1.09
N ARG A 75 4.20 16.39 -1.18
CA ARG A 75 5.01 17.00 -0.12
C ARG A 75 4.15 17.34 1.10
N SER A 76 2.95 17.90 0.91
CA SER A 76 2.00 18.14 2.01
C SER A 76 1.57 16.83 2.67
N ALA A 77 1.33 15.77 1.91
CA ALA A 77 1.05 14.45 2.46
C ALA A 77 2.23 13.92 3.29
N ALA A 78 3.48 14.17 2.87
CA ALA A 78 4.67 13.81 3.64
C ALA A 78 4.72 14.55 4.98
N ASP A 79 4.36 15.84 5.01
CA ASP A 79 4.29 16.64 6.24
C ASP A 79 3.20 16.09 7.19
N LEU A 80 2.03 15.74 6.67
CA LEU A 80 0.92 15.17 7.44
C LEU A 80 1.30 13.85 8.14
N ILE A 81 2.06 12.99 7.46
CA ILE A 81 2.50 11.69 8.02
C ILE A 81 3.85 11.78 8.76
N GLY A 82 4.41 12.98 8.92
CA GLY A 82 5.69 13.21 9.62
C GLY A 82 6.92 12.60 8.93
N VAL A 83 6.93 12.56 7.59
CA VAL A 83 8.05 12.03 6.79
C VAL A 83 8.81 13.18 6.13
N HIS A 84 10.14 13.14 6.20
CA HIS A 84 10.99 14.14 5.55
C HIS A 84 10.66 14.32 4.05
N PRO A 85 10.65 15.57 3.52
CA PRO A 85 10.23 15.90 2.17
C PRO A 85 10.78 14.93 1.10
N PRO A 86 9.91 14.45 0.18
CA PRO A 86 10.31 13.59 -0.92
C PRO A 86 11.08 14.36 -1.99
N SER A 87 12.04 13.69 -2.61
CA SER A 87 12.71 14.18 -3.82
C SER A 87 11.80 14.10 -5.04
N GLU A 88 12.12 14.84 -6.11
CA GLU A 88 11.41 14.76 -7.40
C GLU A 88 11.32 13.32 -7.93
N THR A 89 12.41 12.57 -7.84
CA THR A 89 12.43 11.14 -8.20
C THR A 89 11.42 10.34 -7.38
N THR A 90 11.31 10.62 -6.08
CA THR A 90 10.34 9.95 -5.20
C THR A 90 8.91 10.33 -5.58
N CYS A 91 8.63 11.60 -5.89
CA CYS A 91 7.31 12.03 -6.36
C CYS A 91 6.90 11.32 -7.66
N HIS A 92 7.83 11.14 -8.59
CA HIS A 92 7.59 10.35 -9.81
C HIS A 92 7.26 8.89 -9.47
N MET A 93 7.98 8.28 -8.52
CA MET A 93 7.71 6.90 -8.09
C MET A 93 6.32 6.76 -7.45
N VAL A 94 5.87 7.74 -6.65
CA VAL A 94 4.51 7.76 -6.08
C VAL A 94 3.46 7.71 -7.20
N ARG A 95 3.58 8.60 -8.20
CA ARG A 95 2.65 8.60 -9.35
C ARG A 95 2.69 7.30 -10.14
N ALA A 96 3.87 6.71 -10.30
CA ALA A 96 4.01 5.42 -10.98
C ALA A 96 3.28 4.29 -10.24
N LEU A 97 3.35 4.25 -8.91
CA LEU A 97 2.62 3.28 -8.09
C LEU A 97 1.10 3.46 -8.22
N MET A 98 0.62 4.70 -8.26
CA MET A 98 -0.80 5.01 -8.43
C MET A 98 -1.35 4.73 -9.84
N ARG A 99 -0.49 4.48 -10.83
CA ARG A 99 -0.91 4.11 -12.19
C ARG A 99 -1.22 2.63 -12.34
N TYR A 100 -0.67 1.77 -11.47
CA TYR A 100 -0.73 0.31 -11.61
C TYR A 100 -1.96 -0.33 -10.93
N SER A 101 -2.90 0.49 -10.45
CA SER A 101 -4.19 0.05 -9.87
C SER A 101 -5.28 -0.18 -10.93
N ARG A 102 -4.91 -0.52 -12.17
CA ARG A 102 -5.84 -0.79 -13.27
C ARG A 102 -5.51 -2.09 -13.98
#